data_AF-D4Z602-F1
#
_entry.id   AF-D4Z602-F1
#
_cell.length_a   1.000
_cell.length_b   1.000
_cell.length_c   1.000
_cell.angle_alpha   90.00
_cell.angle_beta   90.00
_cell.angle_gamma   90.00
#
_symmetry.space_group_name_H-M   'P 1'
#
loop_
_entity.id
_entity.type
_entity.pdbx_description
1 polymer ?
#
loop_
_entity_poly.entity_id
_entity_poly.type
_entity_poly.pdbx_seq_one_letter_code
_entity_poly.pdbx_strand_id
1 'polypeptide(L)'
;MVAAVDSALDRLCPGGADHIVTGLVRAIHVIEALAPGYDVSHSEPSIPFTIFVSVPIGERHGTLRLAESLLHEALHLQLTLLERHAPLVLETDATGFSPWQQCERPVAGLLHGLYVFAGIDQWLALLDASPLTSSEERIYLTRRRAEISQEIAVVATLADARGLTPTGRHFARWLLRSHERAWGRFHQFAG
;
A
#
# COMPACT_ATOMS: atom_id res chain seq x y z
N MET A 1 -9.56 1.99 20.90
CA MET A 1 -9.20 1.09 19.78
C MET A 1 -10.18 1.24 18.63
N VAL A 2 -11.48 0.90 18.80
CA VAL A 2 -12.51 1.07 17.75
C VAL A 2 -12.54 2.51 17.20
N ALA A 3 -12.61 3.52 18.08
CA ALA A 3 -12.59 4.93 17.67
C ALA A 3 -11.34 5.36 16.88
N ALA A 4 -10.19 4.69 17.10
CA ALA A 4 -8.96 4.98 16.35
C ALA A 4 -9.04 4.41 14.92
N VAL A 5 -9.60 3.20 14.78
CA VAL A 5 -9.86 2.58 13.47
C VAL A 5 -10.88 3.41 12.69
N ASP A 6 -11.97 3.84 13.33
CA ASP A 6 -12.98 4.70 12.67
C ASP A 6 -12.36 6.01 12.19
N SER A 7 -11.57 6.68 13.04
CA SER A 7 -10.86 7.91 12.66
C SER A 7 -9.88 7.71 11.51
N ALA A 8 -9.23 6.54 11.43
CA ALA A 8 -8.32 6.20 10.34
C ALA A 8 -9.09 5.93 9.04
N LEU A 9 -10.22 5.21 9.10
CA LEU A 9 -11.10 4.98 7.96
C LEU A 9 -11.65 6.30 7.40
N ASP A 10 -12.10 7.22 8.28
CA ASP A 10 -12.56 8.54 7.88
C ASP A 10 -11.48 9.32 7.12
N ARG A 11 -10.20 9.10 7.46
CA ARG A 11 -9.08 9.76 6.78
C ARG A 11 -8.78 9.20 5.39
N LEU A 12 -9.25 8.00 5.05
CA LEU A 12 -9.10 7.43 3.71
C LEU A 12 -10.04 8.11 2.69
N CYS A 13 -11.21 8.56 3.12
CA CYS A 13 -12.25 9.11 2.24
C CYS A 13 -11.80 10.38 1.47
N PRO A 14 -11.15 11.38 2.09
CA PRO A 14 -10.71 12.57 1.36
C PRO A 14 -9.62 12.30 0.30
N GLY A 15 -8.92 11.16 0.41
CA GLY A 15 -8.00 10.66 -0.61
C GLY A 15 -8.60 9.59 -1.53
N GLY A 16 -9.90 9.32 -1.42
CA GLY A 16 -10.65 8.40 -2.28
C GLY A 16 -10.29 6.91 -2.13
N ALA A 17 -9.65 6.50 -1.04
CA ALA A 17 -9.15 5.12 -0.85
C ALA A 17 -10.02 4.26 0.09
N ASP A 18 -11.04 4.86 0.72
CA ASP A 18 -11.95 4.22 1.68
C ASP A 18 -12.71 3.03 1.06
N HIS A 19 -13.10 3.14 -0.20
CA HIS A 19 -13.83 2.10 -0.92
C HIS A 19 -13.01 0.80 -1.09
N ILE A 20 -11.67 0.88 -1.12
CA ILE A 20 -10.79 -0.29 -1.21
C ILE A 20 -10.90 -1.07 0.11
N VAL A 21 -10.76 -0.36 1.23
CA VAL A 21 -10.83 -0.99 2.57
C VAL A 21 -12.25 -1.48 2.86
N THR A 22 -13.26 -0.62 2.75
CA THR A 22 -14.65 -0.97 3.08
C THR A 22 -15.27 -1.97 2.10
N GLY A 23 -14.88 -1.93 0.82
CA GLY A 23 -15.35 -2.86 -0.20
C GLY A 23 -14.80 -4.27 -0.01
N LEU A 24 -13.54 -4.39 0.43
CA LEU A 24 -12.82 -5.65 0.48
C LEU A 24 -12.71 -6.26 1.89
N VAL A 25 -12.36 -5.46 2.89
CA VAL A 25 -12.08 -5.95 4.25
C VAL A 25 -13.40 -6.25 4.96
N ARG A 26 -13.44 -7.40 5.64
CA ARG A 26 -14.60 -7.89 6.42
C ARG A 26 -14.28 -7.99 7.91
N ALA A 27 -13.01 -8.11 8.28
CA ALA A 27 -12.57 -8.11 9.67
C ALA A 27 -11.25 -7.35 9.84
N ILE A 28 -11.19 -6.52 10.88
CA ILE A 28 -9.98 -5.80 11.31
C ILE A 28 -9.68 -6.27 12.74
N HIS A 29 -8.55 -6.94 12.92
CA HIS A 29 -8.06 -7.34 14.23
C HIS A 29 -7.00 -6.36 14.69
N VAL A 30 -7.27 -5.66 15.80
CA VAL A 30 -6.27 -4.78 16.39
C VAL A 30 -5.30 -5.61 17.21
N ILE A 31 -4.01 -5.50 16.88
CA ILE A 31 -2.90 -6.13 17.61
C ILE A 31 -2.11 -5.09 18.41
N GLU A 32 -1.34 -5.56 19.38
CA GLU A 32 -0.56 -4.68 20.25
C GLU A 32 0.68 -4.16 19.50
N ALA A 33 0.90 -2.84 19.54
CA ALA A 33 2.16 -2.25 19.09
C ALA A 33 3.24 -2.50 20.15
N LEU A 34 4.43 -2.95 19.74
CA LEU A 34 5.50 -3.30 20.68
C LEU A 34 6.12 -2.08 21.36
N ALA A 35 6.17 -0.95 20.67
CA ALA A 35 6.76 0.30 21.15
C ALA A 35 6.28 1.49 20.29
N PRO A 36 6.41 2.75 20.78
CA PRO A 36 6.23 3.93 19.94
C PRO A 36 7.06 3.86 18.66
N GLY A 37 6.47 4.23 17.54
CA GLY A 37 7.09 4.17 16.21
C GLY A 37 7.14 2.78 15.57
N TYR A 38 6.82 1.70 16.30
CA TYR A 38 6.84 0.32 15.79
C TYR A 38 5.42 -0.15 15.43
N ASP A 39 4.98 0.23 14.24
CA ASP A 39 3.70 -0.22 13.70
C ASP A 39 3.87 -1.59 13.04
N VAL A 40 2.93 -2.49 13.31
CA VAL A 40 2.86 -3.81 12.69
C VAL A 40 1.50 -3.98 12.03
N SER A 41 1.51 -4.37 10.77
CA SER A 41 0.33 -4.84 10.07
C SER A 41 0.67 -6.09 9.25
N HIS A 42 -0.33 -6.93 9.05
CA HIS A 42 -0.25 -8.03 8.11
C HIS A 42 -1.65 -8.51 7.71
N SER A 43 -1.70 -9.22 6.60
CA SER A 43 -2.85 -9.99 6.14
C SER A 43 -2.42 -11.46 6.01
N GLU A 44 -3.35 -12.37 6.30
CA GLU A 44 -3.11 -13.81 6.20
C GLU A 44 -3.83 -14.34 4.95
N PRO A 45 -3.12 -14.78 3.89
CA PRO A 45 -3.74 -15.22 2.64
C PRO A 45 -4.76 -16.35 2.80
N SER A 46 -4.62 -17.18 3.84
CA SER A 46 -5.56 -18.26 4.15
C SER A 46 -6.86 -17.79 4.82
N ILE A 47 -6.90 -16.56 5.35
CA ILE A 47 -8.07 -15.94 5.98
C ILE A 47 -8.49 -14.75 5.10
N PRO A 48 -9.32 -14.97 4.07
CA PRO A 48 -9.65 -13.93 3.12
C PRO A 48 -10.38 -12.77 3.79
N PHE A 49 -10.13 -11.55 3.30
CA PHE A 49 -10.80 -10.33 3.73
C PHE A 49 -10.51 -9.90 5.18
N THR A 50 -9.45 -10.44 5.78
CA THR A 50 -9.05 -10.15 7.15
C THR A 50 -7.69 -9.47 7.20
N ILE A 51 -7.57 -8.44 8.02
CA ILE A 51 -6.31 -7.72 8.26
C ILE A 51 -6.05 -7.58 9.75
N PHE A 52 -4.78 -7.53 10.11
CA PHE A 52 -4.27 -7.28 11.46
C PHE A 52 -3.49 -5.97 11.44
N VAL A 53 -3.80 -5.05 12.34
CA VAL A 53 -3.13 -3.75 12.41
C VAL A 53 -2.89 -3.34 13.86
N SER A 54 -1.73 -2.78 14.15
CA SER A 54 -1.45 -2.14 15.43
C SER A 54 -1.93 -0.69 15.42
N VAL A 55 -2.42 -0.18 16.55
CA VAL A 55 -2.70 1.25 16.71
C VAL A 55 -1.42 1.97 17.15
N PRO A 56 -0.94 2.99 16.40
CA PRO A 56 0.27 3.73 16.77
C PRO A 56 0.18 4.37 18.16
N ILE A 57 1.25 4.31 18.95
CA ILE A 57 1.30 4.79 20.33
C ILE A 57 2.08 6.11 20.42
N GLY A 58 1.42 7.18 20.85
CA GLY A 58 2.08 8.47 21.17
C GLY A 58 2.62 9.25 19.96
N GLU A 59 2.26 8.83 18.75
CA GLU A 59 2.75 9.40 17.50
C GLU A 59 1.90 10.60 17.04
N ARG A 60 2.56 11.70 16.68
CA ARG A 60 1.93 12.94 16.18
C ARG A 60 0.99 12.69 15.00
N HIS A 61 1.35 11.77 14.10
CA HIS A 61 0.59 11.42 12.90
C HIS A 61 -0.07 10.04 12.99
N GLY A 62 -0.38 9.56 14.21
CA GLY A 62 -0.87 8.20 14.44
C GLY A 62 -2.10 7.81 13.61
N THR A 63 -3.06 8.72 13.43
CA THR A 63 -4.25 8.46 12.60
C THR A 63 -3.89 8.23 11.13
N LEU A 64 -2.96 9.02 10.57
CA LEU A 64 -2.52 8.86 9.18
C LEU A 64 -1.70 7.58 9.01
N ARG A 65 -0.84 7.24 9.97
CA ARG A 65 -0.08 5.99 9.98
C ARG A 65 -1.01 4.78 10.03
N LEU A 66 -2.04 4.81 10.88
CA LEU A 66 -3.04 3.74 10.94
C LEU A 66 -3.86 3.65 9.64
N ALA A 67 -4.24 4.78 9.04
CA ALA A 67 -4.92 4.80 7.75
C ALA A 67 -4.05 4.18 6.65
N GLU A 68 -2.76 4.51 6.63
CA GLU A 68 -1.76 3.92 5.73
C GLU A 68 -1.69 2.39 5.93
N SER A 69 -1.62 1.90 7.18
CA SER A 69 -1.61 0.45 7.47
C SER A 69 -2.89 -0.26 7.02
N LEU A 70 -4.07 0.33 7.23
CA LEU A 70 -5.33 -0.25 6.76
C LEU A 70 -5.36 -0.38 5.24
N LEU A 71 -4.95 0.69 4.54
CA LEU A 71 -4.87 0.69 3.08
C LEU A 71 -3.80 -0.28 2.56
N HIS A 72 -2.65 -0.35 3.23
CA HIS A 72 -1.54 -1.25 2.91
C HIS A 72 -2.01 -2.70 2.83
N GLU A 73 -2.66 -3.18 3.89
CA GLU A 73 -3.14 -4.55 3.94
C GLU A 73 -4.30 -4.81 2.99
N ALA A 74 -5.20 -3.83 2.80
CA ALA A 74 -6.28 -3.97 1.83
C ALA A 74 -5.75 -4.07 0.39
N LEU A 75 -4.70 -3.31 0.03
CA LEU A 75 -4.05 -3.40 -1.28
C LEU A 75 -3.33 -4.76 -1.46
N HIS A 76 -2.70 -5.31 -0.43
CA HIS A 76 -2.17 -6.67 -0.49
C HIS A 76 -3.27 -7.70 -0.79
N LEU A 77 -4.38 -7.66 -0.05
CA LEU A 77 -5.53 -8.53 -0.29
C LEU A 77 -6.09 -8.35 -1.70
N GLN A 78 -6.20 -7.12 -2.18
CA GLN A 78 -6.72 -6.80 -3.51
C GLN A 78 -5.85 -7.45 -4.60
N LEU A 79 -4.53 -7.28 -4.53
CA LEU A 79 -3.64 -7.87 -5.52
C LEU A 79 -3.64 -9.39 -5.46
N THR A 80 -3.64 -9.99 -4.26
CA THR A 80 -3.77 -11.44 -4.10
C THR A 80 -5.02 -11.99 -4.80
N LEU A 81 -6.15 -11.28 -4.74
CA LEU A 81 -7.39 -11.70 -5.41
C LEU A 81 -7.34 -11.51 -6.93
N LEU A 82 -6.71 -10.44 -7.42
CA LEU A 82 -6.49 -10.22 -8.85
C LEU A 82 -5.59 -11.33 -9.44
N GLU A 83 -4.55 -11.73 -8.72
CA GLU A 83 -3.63 -12.79 -9.15
C GLU A 83 -4.30 -14.17 -9.27
N ARG A 84 -5.39 -14.43 -8.55
CA ARG A 84 -6.19 -15.66 -8.73
C ARG A 84 -6.84 -15.75 -10.12
N HIS A 85 -7.04 -14.61 -10.78
CA HIS A 85 -7.66 -14.53 -12.11
C HIS A 85 -6.62 -14.32 -13.21
N ALA A 86 -5.56 -13.55 -12.92
CA ALA A 86 -4.49 -13.25 -13.85
C ALA A 86 -3.13 -13.33 -13.15
N PRO A 87 -2.41 -14.46 -13.22
CA PRO A 87 -1.10 -14.60 -12.60
C PRO A 87 -0.11 -13.55 -13.10
N LEU A 88 0.50 -12.80 -12.18
CA LEU A 88 1.46 -11.75 -12.50
C LEU A 88 2.91 -12.23 -12.30
N VAL A 89 3.11 -13.24 -11.46
CA VAL A 89 4.42 -13.81 -11.16
C VAL A 89 4.44 -15.29 -11.55
N LEU A 90 5.60 -15.75 -12.01
CA LEU A 90 5.89 -17.14 -12.33
C LEU A 90 6.35 -17.87 -11.06
N GLU A 91 6.11 -19.18 -11.00
CA GLU A 91 6.68 -20.05 -9.97
C GLU A 91 8.20 -20.19 -10.18
N THR A 92 8.99 -19.34 -9.52
CA THR A 92 10.46 -19.29 -9.62
C THR A 92 11.07 -18.77 -8.31
N ASP A 93 12.33 -19.13 -8.08
CA ASP A 93 13.19 -18.65 -7.00
C ASP A 93 13.81 -17.26 -7.26
N ALA A 94 13.34 -16.52 -8.27
CA ALA A 94 13.86 -15.20 -8.59
C ALA A 94 13.62 -14.23 -7.43
N THR A 95 14.70 -13.58 -6.96
CA THR A 95 14.66 -12.57 -5.91
C THR A 95 15.15 -11.21 -6.41
N GLY A 96 14.91 -10.20 -5.58
CA GLY A 96 15.60 -8.92 -5.65
C GLY A 96 15.47 -8.17 -4.33
N PHE A 97 16.23 -7.10 -4.21
CA PHE A 97 16.25 -6.27 -3.00
C PHE A 97 14.94 -5.50 -2.79
N SER A 98 14.37 -5.60 -1.60
CA SER A 98 13.18 -4.86 -1.18
C SER A 98 13.57 -3.63 -0.34
N PRO A 99 13.28 -2.41 -0.80
CA PRO A 99 13.57 -1.19 -0.02
C PRO A 99 12.63 -1.03 1.19
N TRP A 100 11.50 -1.71 1.23
CA TRP A 100 10.56 -1.62 2.35
C TRP A 100 10.94 -2.53 3.52
N GLN A 101 11.51 -3.69 3.19
CA GLN A 101 11.92 -4.71 4.17
C GLN A 101 13.43 -4.74 4.39
N GLN A 102 14.21 -4.01 3.59
CA GLN A 102 15.68 -3.93 3.65
C GLN A 102 16.36 -5.31 3.53
N CYS A 103 15.79 -6.20 2.71
CA CYS A 103 16.29 -7.55 2.50
C CYS A 103 15.95 -8.09 1.10
N GLU A 104 16.61 -9.17 0.68
CA GLU A 104 16.23 -9.93 -0.52
C GLU A 104 14.85 -10.57 -0.35
N ARG A 105 13.98 -10.40 -1.35
CA ARG A 105 12.64 -10.97 -1.36
C ARG A 105 12.33 -11.62 -2.71
N PRO A 106 11.43 -12.61 -2.75
CA PRO A 106 10.88 -13.11 -4.01
C PRO A 106 10.28 -11.99 -4.85
N VAL A 107 10.35 -12.12 -6.18
CA VAL A 107 9.76 -11.15 -7.13
C VAL A 107 8.28 -10.90 -6.84
N ALA A 108 7.52 -11.90 -6.36
CA ALA A 108 6.15 -11.72 -5.88
C ALA A 108 6.05 -10.66 -4.78
N GLY A 109 6.91 -10.74 -3.76
CA GLY A 109 6.94 -9.77 -2.68
C GLY A 109 7.31 -8.36 -3.16
N LEU A 110 8.17 -8.24 -4.16
CA LEU A 110 8.54 -6.94 -4.75
C LEU A 110 7.39 -6.34 -5.57
N LEU A 111 6.69 -7.14 -6.37
CA LEU A 111 5.54 -6.68 -7.14
C LEU A 111 4.40 -6.22 -6.23
N HIS A 112 4.14 -6.98 -5.17
CA HIS A 112 3.17 -6.62 -4.13
C HIS A 112 3.54 -5.30 -3.44
N GLY A 113 4.81 -5.14 -3.04
CA GLY A 113 5.29 -3.87 -2.48
C GLY A 113 5.10 -2.71 -3.46
N LEU A 114 5.53 -2.87 -4.71
CA LEU A 114 5.37 -1.81 -5.72
C LEU A 114 3.90 -1.41 -5.91
N TYR A 115 2.98 -2.37 -5.95
CA TYR A 115 1.55 -2.11 -6.07
C TYR A 115 1.00 -1.32 -4.87
N VAL A 116 1.32 -1.79 -3.65
CA VAL A 116 0.86 -1.17 -2.41
C VAL A 116 1.38 0.26 -2.29
N PHE A 117 2.69 0.48 -2.47
CA PHE A 117 3.29 1.80 -2.31
C PHE A 117 2.89 2.77 -3.43
N ALA A 118 2.65 2.30 -4.65
CA ALA A 118 2.07 3.14 -5.69
C ALA A 118 0.63 3.58 -5.33
N GLY A 119 -0.18 2.69 -4.74
CA GLY A 119 -1.53 3.02 -4.26
C GLY A 119 -1.52 4.00 -3.09
N ILE A 120 -0.59 3.81 -2.13
CA ILE A 120 -0.40 4.74 -1.00
C ILE A 120 0.04 6.12 -1.50
N ASP A 121 1.03 6.21 -2.39
CA ASP A 121 1.46 7.50 -2.95
C ASP A 121 0.31 8.23 -3.63
N GLN A 122 -0.55 7.51 -4.36
CA GLN A 122 -1.72 8.09 -4.97
C GLN A 122 -2.74 8.61 -3.94
N TRP A 123 -3.05 7.81 -2.93
CA TRP A 123 -3.92 8.23 -1.82
C TRP A 123 -3.37 9.49 -1.14
N LEU A 124 -2.07 9.51 -0.81
CA LEU A 124 -1.42 10.67 -0.21
C LEU A 124 -1.47 11.92 -1.12
N ALA A 125 -1.36 11.75 -2.44
CA ALA A 125 -1.46 12.84 -3.40
C ALA A 125 -2.87 13.46 -3.42
N LEU A 126 -3.90 12.62 -3.43
CA LEU A 126 -5.31 13.07 -3.38
C LEU A 126 -5.64 13.68 -2.02
N LEU A 127 -5.09 13.10 -0.96
CA LEU A 127 -5.20 13.63 0.39
C LEU A 127 -4.59 15.02 0.49
N ASP A 128 -3.38 15.22 -0.05
CA ASP A 128 -2.74 16.54 -0.07
C ASP A 128 -3.59 17.55 -0.87
N ALA A 129 -4.19 17.17 -1.99
CA ALA A 129 -5.09 18.05 -2.74
C ALA A 129 -6.40 18.39 -2.00
N SER A 130 -6.76 17.67 -0.94
CA SER A 130 -8.01 17.87 -0.21
C SER A 130 -8.00 19.14 0.66
N PRO A 131 -9.11 19.91 0.70
CA PRO A 131 -9.25 21.05 1.62
C PRO A 131 -9.36 20.62 3.09
N LEU A 132 -9.62 19.34 3.36
CA LEU A 132 -9.72 18.79 4.71
C LEU A 132 -8.35 18.49 5.33
N THR A 133 -7.26 18.69 4.56
CA THR A 133 -5.90 18.38 4.99
C THR A 133 -5.23 19.59 5.62
N SER A 134 -4.84 19.45 6.89
CA SER A 134 -4.23 20.53 7.66
C SER A 134 -2.79 20.81 7.22
N SER A 135 -2.26 22.01 7.48
CA SER A 135 -0.87 22.36 7.16
C SER A 135 0.15 21.44 7.82
N GLU A 136 -0.16 20.93 9.01
CA GLU A 136 0.70 19.98 9.72
C GLU A 136 0.72 18.60 9.02
N GLU A 137 -0.45 18.12 8.59
CA GLU A 137 -0.54 16.87 7.83
C GLU A 137 0.25 16.97 6.51
N ARG A 138 0.17 18.11 5.81
CA ARG A 138 0.90 18.33 4.54
C ARG A 138 2.41 18.12 4.66
N ILE A 139 2.99 18.44 5.82
CA ILE A 139 4.41 18.18 6.09
C ILE A 139 4.68 16.67 6.11
N TYR A 140 3.84 15.91 6.80
CA TYR A 140 3.90 14.44 6.81
C TYR A 140 3.71 13.87 5.40
N LEU A 141 2.68 14.31 4.66
CA LEU A 141 2.39 13.80 3.32
C LEU A 141 3.55 14.05 2.36
N THR A 142 4.10 15.27 2.36
CA THR A 142 5.25 15.64 1.50
C THR A 142 6.45 14.75 1.79
N ARG A 143 6.79 14.57 3.07
CA ARG A 143 7.91 13.71 3.48
C ARG A 143 7.67 12.27 3.07
N ARG A 144 6.49 11.72 3.39
CA ARG A 144 6.18 10.31 3.15
C ARG A 144 6.13 9.97 1.66
N ARG A 145 5.59 10.87 0.83
CA ARG A 145 5.61 10.70 -0.64
C ARG A 145 7.04 10.73 -1.20
N ALA A 146 7.91 11.59 -0.68
CA ALA A 146 9.31 11.61 -1.09
C ALA A 146 10.05 10.31 -0.71
N GLU A 147 9.79 9.75 0.47
CA GLU A 147 10.31 8.44 0.89
C GLU A 147 9.83 7.33 -0.07
N ILE A 148 8.52 7.26 -0.34
CA ILE A 148 7.95 6.27 -1.27
C ILE A 148 8.55 6.39 -2.67
N SER A 149 8.75 7.61 -3.18
CA SER A 149 9.40 7.81 -4.48
C SER A 149 10.83 7.31 -4.52
N GLN A 150 11.59 7.48 -3.44
CA GLN A 150 12.94 6.94 -3.33
C GLN A 150 12.93 5.40 -3.30
N GLU A 151 12.01 4.80 -2.55
CA GLU A 151 11.85 3.35 -2.47
C GLU A 151 11.42 2.76 -3.83
N ILE A 152 10.44 3.36 -4.51
CA ILE A 152 10.01 2.91 -5.85
C ILE A 152 11.14 3.01 -6.87
N ALA A 153 11.97 4.05 -6.80
CA ALA A 153 13.13 4.19 -7.69
C ALA A 153 14.14 3.04 -7.54
N VAL A 154 14.29 2.46 -6.33
CA VAL A 154 15.18 1.30 -6.09
C VAL A 154 14.70 0.07 -6.86
N VAL A 155 13.39 -0.09 -7.07
CA VAL A 155 12.81 -1.24 -7.79
C VAL A 155 12.44 -0.92 -9.24
N ALA A 156 13.00 0.14 -9.83
CA ALA A 156 12.67 0.59 -11.18
C ALA A 156 12.91 -0.48 -12.27
N THR A 157 13.82 -1.43 -12.04
CA THR A 157 14.12 -2.52 -12.97
C THR A 157 13.25 -3.76 -12.78
N LEU A 158 12.33 -3.77 -11.81
CA LEU A 158 11.47 -4.92 -11.50
C LEU A 158 10.69 -5.41 -12.73
N ALA A 159 10.27 -4.48 -13.60
CA ALA A 159 9.57 -4.77 -14.84
C ALA A 159 10.32 -5.72 -15.80
N ASP A 160 11.63 -5.84 -15.66
CA ASP A 160 12.47 -6.71 -16.50
C ASP A 160 12.95 -7.96 -15.75
N ALA A 161 12.46 -8.19 -14.52
CA ALA A 161 12.77 -9.36 -13.73
C ALA A 161 12.23 -10.65 -14.40
N ARG A 162 13.03 -11.72 -14.32
CA ARG A 162 12.70 -13.04 -14.88
C ARG A 162 11.48 -13.69 -14.23
N GLY A 163 11.16 -13.31 -12.98
CA GLY A 163 10.05 -13.86 -12.21
C GLY A 163 8.66 -13.38 -12.63
N LEU A 164 8.53 -12.39 -13.52
CA LEU A 164 7.22 -11.87 -13.93
C LEU A 164 6.63 -12.64 -15.13
N THR A 165 5.31 -12.78 -15.18
CA THR A 165 4.59 -13.17 -16.40
C THR A 165 4.60 -12.00 -17.41
N PRO A 166 4.23 -12.21 -18.68
CA PRO A 166 4.04 -11.08 -19.61
C PRO A 166 3.06 -10.02 -19.08
N THR A 167 1.97 -10.45 -18.44
CA THR A 167 0.99 -9.57 -17.78
C THR A 167 1.62 -8.84 -16.59
N GLY A 168 2.36 -9.54 -15.73
CA GLY A 168 3.08 -8.94 -14.61
C GLY A 168 4.10 -7.89 -15.03
N ARG A 169 4.85 -8.13 -16.11
CA ARG A 169 5.75 -7.13 -16.67
C ARG A 169 5.01 -5.89 -17.15
N HIS A 170 3.90 -6.07 -17.85
CA HIS A 170 3.09 -4.93 -18.30
C HIS A 170 2.55 -4.12 -17.11
N PHE A 171 2.06 -4.83 -16.09
CA PHE A 171 1.53 -4.24 -14.87
C PHE A 171 2.59 -3.47 -14.07
N ALA A 172 3.76 -4.08 -13.84
CA ALA A 172 4.89 -3.42 -13.17
C ALA A 172 5.32 -2.13 -13.90
N ARG A 173 5.44 -2.19 -15.24
CA ARG A 173 5.77 -0.99 -16.04
C ARG A 173 4.69 0.08 -15.94
N TRP A 174 3.42 -0.31 -15.87
CA TRP A 174 2.32 0.62 -15.69
C TRP A 174 2.41 1.30 -14.32
N LEU A 175 2.65 0.56 -13.23
CA LEU A 175 2.82 1.11 -11.89
C LEU A 175 3.98 2.13 -11.83
N LEU A 176 5.15 1.76 -12.36
CA LEU A 176 6.33 2.63 -12.39
C LEU A 176 6.07 3.94 -13.14
N ARG A 177 5.45 3.89 -14.33
CA ARG A 177 5.12 5.10 -15.09
C ARG A 177 4.02 5.95 -14.45
N SER A 178 3.02 5.30 -13.84
CA SER A 178 1.93 5.99 -13.15
C SER A 178 2.43 6.72 -11.92
N HIS A 179 3.47 6.23 -11.27
CA HIS A 179 4.13 6.93 -10.16
C HIS A 179 4.91 8.16 -10.65
N GLU A 180 5.62 8.06 -11.78
CA GLU A 180 6.38 9.19 -12.36
C GLU A 180 5.50 10.34 -12.87
N ARG A 181 4.33 9.99 -13.40
CA ARG A 181 3.35 10.96 -13.88
C ARG A 181 2.36 11.20 -12.76
N ALA A 182 2.51 12.27 -11.98
CA ALA A 182 1.47 12.68 -11.02
C ALA A 182 0.08 12.65 -11.72
N TRP A 183 -0.80 11.72 -11.35
CA TRP A 183 -1.99 11.43 -12.15
C TRP A 183 -3.22 10.98 -11.35
N GLY A 184 -4.37 11.56 -11.70
CA GLY A 184 -5.69 11.01 -11.43
C GLY A 184 -6.12 10.09 -12.57
N ARG A 185 -6.13 8.77 -12.33
CA ARG A 185 -6.97 7.72 -12.98
C ARG A 185 -6.48 6.35 -12.48
N PHE A 186 -7.05 5.88 -11.37
CA PHE A 186 -6.88 4.49 -10.91
C PHE A 186 -8.13 3.61 -11.13
N HIS A 187 -9.10 4.03 -11.93
CA HIS A 187 -10.37 3.29 -12.09
C HIS A 187 -10.58 2.69 -13.49
N GLN A 188 -9.57 2.04 -14.09
CA GLN A 188 -9.74 1.41 -15.41
C GLN A 188 -9.52 -0.10 -15.50
N PHE A 189 -9.30 -0.80 -14.37
CA PHE A 189 -9.14 -2.27 -14.37
C PHE A 189 -10.12 -3.03 -13.45
N ALA A 190 -11.14 -2.36 -12.91
CA ALA A 190 -12.14 -2.98 -12.04
C ALA A 190 -13.59 -2.53 -12.39
N GLY A 191 -13.88 -2.41 -13.68
CA GLY A 191 -15.23 -2.17 -14.21
C GLY A 191 -15.62 -3.28 -15.18
#